data_AF-A0A529MHJ3-F1
#
_entry.id   AF-A0A529MHJ3-F1
#
_cell.length_a   1.000
_cell.length_b   1.000
_cell.length_c   1.000
_cell.angle_alpha   90.00
_cell.angle_beta   90.00
_cell.angle_gamma   90.00
#
_symmetry.space_group_name_H-M   'P 1'
#
loop_
_entity.id
_entity.type
_entity.pdbx_description
1 polymer ?
#
loop_
_entity_poly.entity_id
_entity_poly.type
_entity_poly.pdbx_seq_one_letter_code
_entity_poly.pdbx_strand_id
1 'polypeptide(L)'
;MPTASHERSLDSGAVKSRPVPDHVPPEMVRDFSLFTSPGMLPTANGDPHAAVACVHAGPPIFYSTSNTRDGRGTWVITRASDQRRVLQDTETFSSHRSIFASVLGESWPMIPLELDPPFHGVFRSLLNPLLSPKRVMAL
;
A
#
# COMPACT_ATOMS: atom_id res chain seq x y z
N MET A 1 -5.09 0.60 -49.02
CA MET A 1 -5.20 0.12 -47.63
C MET A 1 -4.63 1.22 -46.73
N PRO A 2 -5.46 2.00 -46.01
CA PRO A 2 -4.97 3.11 -45.20
C PRO A 2 -4.45 2.62 -43.85
N THR A 3 -3.33 3.19 -43.43
CA THR A 3 -2.67 3.04 -42.13
C THR A 3 -3.45 3.77 -41.04
N ALA A 4 -3.91 3.05 -40.01
CA ALA A 4 -4.53 3.64 -38.82
C ALA A 4 -3.51 3.75 -37.69
N SER A 5 -2.91 4.93 -37.57
CA SER A 5 -2.11 5.36 -36.42
C SER A 5 -3.01 5.40 -35.17
N HIS A 6 -2.80 4.50 -34.22
CA HIS A 6 -3.44 4.57 -32.91
C HIS A 6 -2.67 5.55 -32.03
N GLU A 7 -3.07 6.82 -32.06
CA GLU A 7 -2.72 7.78 -31.01
C GLU A 7 -3.39 7.35 -29.72
N ARG A 8 -2.58 6.84 -28.78
CA ARG A 8 -3.03 6.50 -27.43
C ARG A 8 -3.16 7.81 -26.66
N SER A 9 -4.36 8.38 -26.69
CA SER A 9 -4.75 9.51 -25.83
C SER A 9 -4.49 9.12 -24.38
N LEU A 10 -3.56 9.83 -23.72
CA LEU A 10 -3.37 9.76 -22.29
C LEU A 10 -4.54 10.52 -21.66
N ASP A 11 -5.60 9.79 -21.34
CA ASP A 11 -6.68 10.29 -20.50
C ASP A 11 -6.07 10.64 -19.14
N SER A 12 -6.01 11.94 -18.85
CA SER A 12 -5.65 12.47 -17.54
C SER A 12 -6.79 12.13 -16.57
N GLY A 13 -6.82 10.88 -16.12
CA GLY A 13 -7.81 10.36 -15.19
C GLY A 13 -7.75 11.12 -13.87
N ALA A 14 -8.57 12.16 -13.74
CA ALA A 14 -8.86 12.78 -12.46
C ALA A 14 -9.36 11.68 -11.52
N VAL A 15 -8.58 11.37 -10.48
CA VAL A 15 -8.96 10.41 -9.46
C VAL A 15 -10.24 10.91 -8.80
N LYS A 16 -11.38 10.27 -9.08
CA LYS A 16 -12.66 10.59 -8.43
C LYS A 16 -12.49 10.36 -6.93
N SER A 17 -12.42 11.45 -6.16
CA SER A 17 -12.43 11.40 -4.70
C SER A 17 -13.68 10.67 -4.23
N ARG A 18 -13.53 9.49 -3.62
CA ARG A 18 -14.65 8.78 -3.01
C ARG A 18 -15.14 9.54 -1.77
N PRO A 19 -16.45 9.48 -1.45
CA PRO A 19 -16.97 10.16 -0.27
C PRO A 19 -16.29 9.63 1.01
N VAL A 20 -16.05 10.53 1.95
CA VAL A 20 -15.56 10.18 3.29
C VAL A 20 -16.62 9.29 3.96
N PRO A 21 -16.26 8.12 4.52
CA PRO A 21 -17.22 7.29 5.25
C PRO A 21 -17.77 7.99 6.49
N ASP A 22 -19.05 7.78 6.81
CA ASP A 22 -19.76 8.45 7.93
C ASP A 22 -19.09 8.28 9.30
N HIS A 23 -18.35 7.17 9.50
CA HIS A 23 -17.66 6.89 10.76
C HIS A 23 -16.30 7.60 10.90
N VAL A 24 -15.84 8.29 9.86
CA VAL A 24 -14.59 9.05 9.88
C VAL A 24 -14.90 10.50 10.29
N PRO A 25 -14.42 10.97 11.46
CA PRO A 25 -14.64 12.34 11.87
C PRO A 25 -14.02 13.32 10.84
N PRO A 26 -14.74 14.37 10.39
CA PRO A 26 -14.24 15.30 9.38
C PRO A 26 -12.89 15.92 9.71
N GLU A 27 -12.62 16.18 10.99
CA GLU A 27 -11.38 16.73 11.50
C GLU A 27 -10.17 15.79 11.36
N MET A 28 -10.39 14.49 11.12
CA MET A 28 -9.35 13.49 10.88
C MET A 28 -9.01 13.33 9.39
N VAL A 29 -9.75 13.96 8.48
CA VAL A 29 -9.48 13.84 7.04
C VAL A 29 -8.30 14.73 6.66
N ARG A 30 -7.30 14.17 5.97
CA ARG A 30 -6.15 14.91 5.42
C ARG A 30 -5.88 14.51 3.98
N ASP A 31 -5.42 15.46 3.19
CA ASP A 31 -4.98 15.22 1.83
C ASP A 31 -3.53 14.69 1.84
N PHE A 32 -3.38 13.41 1.49
CA PHE A 32 -2.10 12.74 1.34
C PHE A 32 -2.27 11.48 0.50
N SER A 33 -1.35 11.22 -0.42
CA SER A 33 -1.36 10.07 -1.32
C SER A 33 0.06 9.62 -1.63
N LEU A 34 0.38 8.36 -1.33
CA LEU A 34 1.63 7.70 -1.71
C LEU A 34 1.81 7.59 -3.24
N PHE A 35 0.79 7.95 -4.03
CA PHE A 35 0.81 7.87 -5.49
C PHE A 35 0.81 9.23 -6.17
N THR A 36 0.23 10.25 -5.54
CA THR A 36 -0.04 11.54 -6.19
C THR A 36 0.41 12.75 -5.39
N SER A 37 0.80 12.61 -4.12
CA SER A 37 1.31 13.75 -3.35
C SER A 37 2.61 14.29 -3.93
N PRO A 38 2.91 15.58 -3.72
CA PRO A 38 4.17 16.18 -4.17
C PRO A 38 5.39 15.36 -3.71
N GLY A 39 6.30 15.08 -4.65
CA GLY A 39 7.51 14.29 -4.39
C GLY A 39 7.33 12.76 -4.39
N MET A 40 6.10 12.24 -4.47
CA MET A 40 5.85 10.78 -4.56
C MET A 40 5.94 10.22 -5.98
N LEU A 41 5.78 11.05 -7.01
CA LEU A 41 5.93 10.61 -8.39
C LEU A 41 7.40 10.21 -8.67
N PRO A 42 7.65 9.10 -9.37
CA PRO A 42 9.01 8.69 -9.72
C PRO A 42 9.71 9.74 -10.57
N THR A 43 10.80 10.30 -10.06
CA THR A 43 11.68 11.23 -10.77
C THR A 43 13.13 10.79 -10.61
N ALA A 44 13.99 11.21 -11.54
CA ALA A 44 15.43 11.00 -11.40
C ALA A 44 15.93 11.67 -10.11
N ASN A 45 16.58 10.90 -9.23
CA ASN A 45 17.06 11.34 -7.92
C ASN A 45 15.98 11.87 -6.97
N GLY A 46 14.72 11.45 -7.14
CA GLY A 46 13.65 11.77 -6.20
C GLY A 46 13.88 11.14 -4.82
N ASP A 47 13.43 11.83 -3.77
CA ASP A 47 13.49 11.37 -2.39
C ASP A 47 12.06 11.16 -1.82
N PRO A 48 11.49 9.94 -1.96
CA PRO A 48 10.17 9.65 -1.41
C PRO A 48 10.15 9.69 0.12
N HIS A 49 11.28 9.52 0.80
CA HIS A 49 11.33 9.63 2.26
C HIS A 49 11.17 11.08 2.70
N ALA A 50 11.87 12.02 2.05
CA ALA A 50 11.67 13.45 2.28
C ALA A 50 10.23 13.88 1.94
N ALA A 51 9.65 13.35 0.86
CA ALA A 51 8.26 13.62 0.49
C ALA A 51 7.26 13.15 1.56
N VAL A 52 7.41 11.92 2.04
CA VAL A 52 6.52 11.36 3.09
C VAL A 52 6.76 12.01 4.44
N ALA A 53 7.96 12.54 4.73
CA ALA A 53 8.28 13.12 6.04
C ALA A 53 7.31 14.25 6.48
N CYS A 54 6.65 14.93 5.54
CA CYS A 54 5.64 15.94 5.85
C CYS A 54 4.51 15.43 6.75
N VAL A 55 4.16 14.13 6.68
CA VAL A 55 3.07 13.55 7.50
C VAL A 55 3.39 13.55 8.99
N HIS A 56 4.67 13.63 9.37
CA HIS A 56 5.09 13.67 10.77
C HIS A 56 4.77 15.00 11.46
N ALA A 57 4.52 16.07 10.70
CA ALA A 57 4.04 17.35 11.25
C ALA A 57 2.53 17.32 11.59
N GLY A 58 1.81 16.31 11.12
CA GLY A 58 0.38 16.13 11.35
C GLY A 58 0.06 15.27 12.59
N PRO A 59 -1.23 14.93 12.77
CA PRO A 59 -1.66 14.01 13.82
C PRO A 59 -1.03 12.61 13.66
N PRO A 60 -0.92 11.82 14.74
CA PRO A 60 -0.32 10.48 14.71
C PRO A 60 -1.11 9.48 13.85
N ILE A 61 -2.40 9.76 13.64
CA ILE A 61 -3.31 9.01 12.77
C ILE A 61 -4.23 9.99 12.04
N PHE A 62 -4.51 9.73 10.78
CA PHE A 62 -5.50 10.46 9.98
C PHE A 62 -6.07 9.58 8.87
N TYR A 63 -7.18 10.01 8.27
CA TYR A 63 -7.78 9.32 7.13
C TYR A 63 -7.46 10.09 5.84
N SER A 64 -6.89 9.40 4.85
CA SER A 64 -6.80 9.92 3.48
C SER A 64 -7.88 9.29 2.62
N THR A 65 -8.54 10.08 1.78
CA THR A 65 -9.63 9.64 0.90
C THR A 65 -9.17 8.89 -0.35
N SER A 66 -7.89 9.01 -0.71
CA SER A 66 -7.32 8.36 -1.89
C SER A 66 -5.81 8.13 -1.72
N ASN A 67 -5.45 7.05 -1.04
CA ASN A 67 -4.05 6.72 -0.73
C ASN A 67 -3.70 5.24 -0.95
N THR A 68 -4.58 4.49 -1.61
CA THR A 68 -4.28 3.14 -2.11
C THR A 68 -4.16 3.13 -3.64
N ARG A 69 -3.52 2.09 -4.18
CA ARG A 69 -3.31 1.92 -5.63
C ARG A 69 -4.62 2.02 -6.43
N ASP A 70 -5.71 1.51 -5.87
CA ASP A 70 -7.04 1.47 -6.46
C ASP A 70 -7.93 2.67 -6.06
N GLY A 71 -7.32 3.75 -5.55
CA GLY A 71 -8.01 5.00 -5.21
C GLY A 71 -9.04 4.85 -4.08
N ARG A 72 -8.80 3.95 -3.13
CA ARG A 72 -9.58 3.86 -1.89
C ARG A 72 -8.96 4.73 -0.81
N GLY A 73 -9.81 5.14 0.12
CA GLY A 73 -9.35 5.78 1.34
C GLY A 73 -8.73 4.78 2.31
N THR A 74 -7.80 5.27 3.13
CA THR A 74 -7.13 4.48 4.16
C THR A 74 -6.77 5.35 5.35
N TRP A 75 -6.77 4.72 6.53
CA TRP A 75 -6.08 5.27 7.68
C TRP A 75 -4.57 5.25 7.44
N VAL A 76 -3.91 6.35 7.82
CA VAL A 76 -2.46 6.53 7.77
C VAL A 76 -1.97 6.68 9.20
N ILE A 77 -1.01 5.83 9.58
CA ILE A 77 -0.43 5.79 10.93
C ILE A 77 1.03 6.24 10.81
N THR A 78 1.39 7.33 11.50
CA THR A 78 2.68 8.01 11.30
C THR A 78 3.71 7.73 12.39
N ARG A 79 3.31 7.07 13.48
CA ARG A 79 4.19 6.73 14.61
C ARG A 79 4.60 5.27 14.55
N ALA A 80 5.90 5.02 14.70
CA ALA A 80 6.47 3.68 14.61
C ALA A 80 5.96 2.72 15.71
N SER A 81 5.63 3.22 16.90
CA SER A 81 5.02 2.42 17.97
C SER A 81 3.64 1.88 17.56
N ASP A 82 2.81 2.74 16.97
CA ASP A 82 1.45 2.37 16.54
C ASP A 82 1.48 1.46 15.31
N GLN A 83 2.41 1.71 14.38
CA GLN A 83 2.65 0.81 13.24
C GLN A 83 3.02 -0.61 13.71
N ARG A 84 3.95 -0.72 14.68
CA ARG A 84 4.31 -2.04 15.24
C ARG A 84 3.12 -2.71 15.90
N ARG A 85 2.33 -1.98 16.69
CA ARG A 85 1.13 -2.51 17.33
C ARG A 85 0.14 -3.08 16.30
N VAL A 86 -0.16 -2.31 15.25
CA VAL A 86 -1.07 -2.74 14.17
C VAL A 86 -0.53 -3.96 13.44
N LEU A 87 0.76 -3.99 13.11
CA LEU A 87 1.37 -5.10 12.38
C LEU A 87 1.53 -6.38 13.22
N GLN A 88 1.45 -6.29 14.54
CA GLN A 88 1.58 -7.43 15.47
C GLN A 88 0.23 -7.97 15.95
N ASP A 89 -0.83 -7.17 15.87
CA ASP A 89 -2.20 -7.55 16.24
C ASP A 89 -2.94 -8.13 15.03
N THR A 90 -2.63 -9.38 14.71
CA THR A 90 -3.21 -10.08 13.55
C THR A 90 -4.66 -10.49 13.74
N GLU A 91 -5.19 -10.45 14.97
CA GLU A 91 -6.60 -10.73 15.25
C GLU A 91 -7.49 -9.55 14.83
N THR A 92 -7.02 -8.32 15.06
CA THR A 92 -7.74 -7.10 14.67
C THR A 92 -7.38 -6.65 13.25
N PHE A 93 -6.11 -6.79 12.84
CA PHE A 93 -5.60 -6.28 11.56
C PHE A 93 -5.13 -7.41 10.65
N SER A 94 -6.06 -7.89 9.83
CA SER A 94 -5.80 -8.91 8.81
C SER A 94 -4.87 -8.41 7.70
N SER A 95 -3.97 -9.29 7.25
CA SER A 95 -3.16 -9.12 6.05
C SER A 95 -3.92 -9.47 4.77
N HIS A 96 -5.15 -9.96 4.87
CA HIS A 96 -6.00 -10.31 3.73
C HIS A 96 -6.46 -9.04 2.99
N ARG A 97 -5.61 -8.60 2.08
CA ARG A 97 -5.81 -7.44 1.22
C ARG A 97 -5.56 -7.92 -0.20
N SER A 98 -6.61 -8.17 -0.99
CA SER A 98 -6.55 -8.63 -2.40
C SER A 98 -5.85 -7.66 -3.37
N ILE A 99 -5.09 -6.69 -2.87
CA ILE A 99 -4.41 -5.64 -3.62
C ILE A 99 -3.17 -6.23 -4.33
N PHE A 100 -2.41 -7.13 -3.71
CA PHE A 100 -1.20 -7.65 -4.35
C PHE A 100 -1.53 -8.75 -5.36
N ALA A 101 -2.47 -9.63 -5.04
CA ALA A 101 -3.00 -10.59 -6.01
C ALA A 101 -3.51 -9.92 -7.29
N SER A 102 -4.33 -8.86 -7.14
CA SER A 102 -4.89 -8.14 -8.30
C SER A 102 -3.83 -7.42 -9.15
N VAL A 103 -2.72 -6.97 -8.58
CA VAL A 103 -1.60 -6.39 -9.34
C VAL A 103 -0.94 -7.43 -10.25
N LEU A 104 -0.97 -8.71 -9.88
CA LEU A 104 -0.46 -9.81 -10.71
C LEU A 104 -1.51 -10.38 -11.68
N GLY A 105 -2.74 -9.86 -11.67
CA GLY A 105 -3.85 -10.43 -12.45
C GLY A 105 -4.43 -11.71 -11.84
N GLU A 106 -4.09 -12.01 -10.59
CA GLU A 106 -4.49 -13.25 -9.92
C GLU A 106 -5.72 -13.05 -9.04
N SER A 107 -6.48 -14.14 -8.89
CA SER A 107 -7.67 -14.20 -8.01
C SER A 107 -7.41 -14.91 -6.69
N TRP A 108 -6.27 -15.59 -6.56
CA TRP A 108 -5.84 -16.24 -5.32
C TRP A 108 -4.89 -15.33 -4.52
N PRO A 109 -4.83 -15.48 -3.19
CA PRO A 109 -3.99 -14.66 -2.37
C PRO A 109 -2.50 -14.84 -2.73
N MET A 110 -1.74 -13.75 -2.60
CA MET A 110 -0.29 -13.82 -2.69
C MET A 110 0.26 -14.49 -1.42
N ILE A 111 0.55 -15.79 -1.51
CA ILE A 111 1.04 -16.58 -0.37
C ILE A 111 2.56 -16.38 -0.20
N PRO A 112 3.06 -16.11 1.02
CA PRO A 112 2.33 -16.01 2.28
C PRO A 112 1.84 -14.59 2.63
N LEU A 113 2.19 -13.58 1.83
CA LEU A 113 1.97 -12.15 2.11
C LEU A 113 0.53 -11.80 2.54
N GLU A 114 -0.48 -12.36 1.88
CA GLU A 114 -1.90 -12.03 2.10
C GLU A 114 -2.63 -13.05 3.00
N LEU A 115 -1.88 -13.88 3.75
CA LEU A 115 -2.45 -14.84 4.71
C LEU A 115 -2.28 -14.34 6.14
N ASP A 116 -3.25 -14.69 6.99
CA ASP A 116 -3.18 -14.53 8.44
C ASP A 116 -2.73 -15.84 9.13
N PRO A 117 -2.32 -15.78 10.41
CA PRO A 117 -2.18 -16.98 11.23
C PRO A 117 -3.48 -17.82 11.29
N PRO A 118 -3.37 -19.17 11.37
CA PRO A 118 -2.14 -19.95 11.41
C PRO A 118 -1.52 -20.23 10.04
N PHE A 119 -2.26 -20.03 8.94
CA PHE A 119 -1.84 -20.43 7.59
C PHE A 119 -0.58 -19.70 7.11
N HIS A 120 -0.43 -18.41 7.45
CA HIS A 120 0.81 -17.66 7.21
C HIS A 120 2.05 -18.42 7.73
N GLY A 121 1.96 -18.96 8.95
CA GLY A 121 3.04 -19.70 9.61
C GLY A 121 3.38 -21.01 8.89
N VAL A 122 2.36 -21.74 8.42
CA VAL A 122 2.54 -22.99 7.67
C VAL A 122 3.35 -22.74 6.41
N PHE A 123 2.96 -21.79 5.57
CA PHE A 123 3.69 -21.50 4.33
C PHE A 123 5.08 -20.89 4.58
N ARG A 124 5.23 -20.03 5.61
CA ARG A 124 6.55 -19.53 6.01
C ARG A 124 7.49 -20.63 6.46
N SER A 125 7.01 -21.69 7.11
CA SER A 125 7.86 -22.81 7.53
C SER A 125 8.50 -23.54 6.34
N LEU A 126 7.85 -23.53 5.17
CA LEU A 126 8.39 -24.10 3.93
C LEU A 126 9.42 -23.17 3.26
N LEU A 127 9.19 -21.85 3.30
CA LEU A 127 10.03 -20.85 2.62
C LEU A 127 11.27 -20.44 3.44
N ASN A 128 11.12 -20.25 4.75
CA ASN A 128 12.18 -19.72 5.61
C ASN A 128 13.50 -20.52 5.53
N PRO A 129 13.52 -21.87 5.44
CA PRO A 129 14.77 -22.62 5.31
C PRO A 129 15.56 -22.28 4.04
N LEU A 130 14.86 -21.98 2.94
CA LEU A 130 15.47 -21.63 1.64
C LEU A 130 16.11 -20.24 1.67
N LEU A 131 15.58 -19.34 2.49
CA LEU A 131 16.04 -17.95 2.66
C LEU A 131 16.80 -17.73 3.97
N SER A 132 17.29 -18.81 4.58
CA SER A 132 18.08 -18.72 5.82
C SER A 132 19.43 -18.02 5.58
N PRO A 133 20.03 -17.38 6.59
CA PRO A 133 21.33 -16.72 6.45
C PRO A 133 22.40 -17.65 5.84
N LYS A 134 22.42 -18.92 6.25
CA LYS A 134 23.33 -19.94 5.70
C LYS A 134 23.13 -20.17 4.19
N ARG A 135 21.89 -20.21 3.72
CA ARG A 135 21.58 -20.40 2.29
C ARG A 135 21.96 -19.17 1.47
N VAL A 136 21.65 -17.97 1.97
CA VAL A 136 21.96 -16.71 1.28
C VAL A 136 23.47 -16.50 1.18
N MET A 137 24.23 -16.76 2.25
CA MET A 137 25.70 -16.61 2.24
C MET A 137 26.44 -17.64 1.35
N ALA A 138 25.74 -18.67 0.85
CA ALA A 138 26.32 -19.68 -0.03
C ALA A 138 26.10 -19.38 -1.53
N LEU A 139 25.44 -18.27 -1.86
CA LEU A 139 25.24 -17.74 -3.22
C LEU A 139 26.27 -16.65 -3.51
#